data_AF-A0A2V4I9E5-F1
#
_entry.id   AF-A0A2V4I9E5-F1
#
_cell.length_a   1.000
_cell.length_b   1.000
_cell.length_c   1.000
_cell.angle_alpha   90.00
_cell.angle_beta   90.00
_cell.angle_gamma   90.00
#
_symmetry.space_group_name_H-M   'P 1'
#
loop_
_entity.id
_entity.type
_entity.pdbx_description
1 polymer ?
#
loop_
_entity_poly.entity_id
_entity_poly.type
_entity_poly.pdbx_seq_one_letter_code
_entity_poly.pdbx_strand_id
1 'polypeptide(L)'
;MTERITDNPDIIELLPRLNALDAGVRRIALIELADLEDPDGLPWLTDALLVDANADVRAEAARLLEAWEAPEVVQGLCAALADPAEPVRLAAAQSLSELKTQEAGQLILPWASHADAFVRASALRALRELRLEDAAVPALQALADVDAGVRREAVGILGWLKHAPALPALAQLAANEPDTDVRRAAIGALGLARDARVLPALISALADEAWQVREEAATTLGKVGQAEAGQALIAALGDSYWQVRLRAARALGRLRHAAALDGLAQLLGHGIANLRKEAALALGELGEARALPALQAAEADSDPEVRKAVRIALAQLQGVV
;
A
#
# COMPACT_ATOMS: atom_id res chain seq x y z
N MET A 1 -24.58 14.16 -28.01
CA MET A 1 -24.38 15.38 -27.20
C MET A 1 -25.60 15.54 -26.33
N THR A 2 -25.45 15.33 -25.03
CA THR A 2 -26.48 15.72 -24.06
C THR A 2 -26.59 17.24 -24.13
N GLU A 3 -27.80 17.78 -24.24
CA GLU A 3 -28.02 19.22 -24.28
C GLU A 3 -27.64 19.80 -22.91
N ARG A 4 -26.60 20.64 -22.85
CA ARG A 4 -26.12 21.25 -21.60
C ARG A 4 -26.92 22.53 -21.38
N ILE A 5 -27.81 22.50 -20.39
CA ILE A 5 -28.62 23.66 -20.01
C ILE A 5 -28.35 23.94 -18.54
N THR A 6 -28.08 25.20 -18.23
CA THR A 6 -27.99 25.73 -16.86
C THR A 6 -28.63 27.11 -16.85
N ASP A 7 -29.25 27.46 -15.74
CA ASP A 7 -29.72 28.82 -15.43
C ASP A 7 -28.77 29.57 -14.48
N ASN A 8 -27.65 28.94 -14.07
CA ASN A 8 -26.62 29.57 -13.25
C ASN A 8 -25.89 30.68 -14.07
N PRO A 9 -25.98 31.96 -13.66
CA PRO A 9 -25.41 33.08 -14.39
C PRO A 9 -23.87 33.03 -14.45
N ASP A 10 -23.21 32.53 -13.41
CA ASP A 10 -21.74 32.46 -13.34
C ASP A 10 -21.23 31.39 -14.32
N ILE A 11 -21.92 30.25 -14.44
CA ILE A 11 -21.61 29.23 -15.44
C ILE A 11 -21.87 29.76 -16.86
N ILE A 12 -22.97 30.50 -17.06
CA ILE A 12 -23.32 31.12 -18.34
C ILE A 12 -22.20 32.08 -18.81
N GLU A 13 -21.61 32.86 -17.90
CA GLU A 13 -20.51 33.78 -18.21
C GLU A 13 -19.24 33.03 -18.70
N LEU A 14 -19.02 31.81 -18.23
CA LEU A 14 -17.87 30.99 -18.63
C LEU A 14 -18.05 30.30 -19.98
N LEU A 15 -19.28 30.11 -20.48
CA LEU A 15 -19.58 29.34 -21.70
C LEU A 15 -18.78 29.77 -22.94
N PRO A 16 -18.59 31.07 -23.25
CA PRO A 16 -17.80 31.48 -24.41
C PRO A 16 -16.34 31.02 -24.31
N ARG A 17 -15.77 31.01 -23.09
CA ARG A 17 -14.38 30.61 -22.83
C ARG A 17 -14.23 29.09 -22.79
N LEU A 18 -15.23 28.37 -22.26
CA LEU A 18 -15.30 26.91 -22.30
C LEU A 18 -15.36 26.37 -23.74
N ASN A 19 -15.87 27.15 -24.69
CA ASN A 19 -15.94 26.79 -26.12
C ASN A 19 -14.88 27.50 -26.98
N ALA A 20 -13.88 28.14 -26.39
CA ALA A 20 -12.85 28.87 -27.13
C ALA A 20 -11.98 27.94 -28.00
N LEU A 21 -11.47 28.44 -29.13
CA LEU A 21 -10.53 27.70 -29.97
C LEU A 21 -9.20 27.40 -29.24
N ASP A 22 -8.76 28.34 -28.40
CA ASP A 22 -7.52 28.22 -27.64
C ASP A 22 -7.68 27.27 -26.44
N ALA A 23 -6.81 26.27 -26.36
CA ALA A 23 -6.85 25.26 -25.30
C ALA A 23 -6.50 25.83 -23.92
N GLY A 24 -5.63 26.84 -23.84
CA GLY A 24 -5.28 27.50 -22.59
C GLY A 24 -6.47 28.26 -22.00
N VAL A 25 -7.24 28.95 -22.86
CA VAL A 25 -8.48 29.64 -22.46
C VAL A 25 -9.51 28.66 -21.93
N ARG A 26 -9.73 27.53 -22.63
CA ARG A 26 -10.65 26.48 -22.15
C ARG A 26 -10.20 25.91 -20.81
N ARG A 27 -8.90 25.60 -20.68
CA ARG A 27 -8.32 25.05 -19.45
C ARG A 27 -8.52 25.98 -18.25
N ILE A 28 -8.26 27.29 -18.40
CA ILE A 28 -8.48 28.27 -17.33
C ILE A 28 -9.98 28.36 -17.00
N ALA A 29 -10.84 28.36 -18.01
CA ALA A 29 -12.28 28.40 -17.78
C ALA A 29 -12.82 27.16 -17.04
N LEU A 30 -12.22 25.98 -17.22
CA LEU A 30 -12.57 24.80 -16.42
C LEU A 30 -12.17 24.95 -14.96
N ILE A 31 -11.00 25.54 -14.68
CA ILE A 31 -10.57 25.81 -13.29
C ILE A 31 -11.55 26.77 -12.63
N GLU A 32 -11.87 27.89 -13.29
CA GLU A 32 -12.85 28.85 -12.79
C GLU A 32 -14.25 28.23 -12.62
N LEU A 33 -14.64 27.31 -13.52
CA LEU A 33 -15.90 26.57 -13.40
C LEU A 33 -15.90 25.65 -12.18
N ALA A 34 -14.79 24.96 -11.91
CA ALA A 34 -14.66 24.08 -10.76
C ALA A 34 -14.62 24.86 -9.43
N ASP A 35 -14.02 26.06 -9.43
CA ASP A 35 -13.98 26.96 -8.27
C ASP A 35 -15.38 27.46 -7.85
N LEU A 36 -16.40 27.35 -8.73
CA LEU A 36 -17.79 27.62 -8.36
C LEU A 36 -18.36 26.57 -7.41
N GLU A 37 -17.75 25.38 -7.35
CA GLU A 37 -18.20 24.23 -6.56
C GLU A 37 -19.69 23.87 -6.78
N ASP A 38 -20.20 24.15 -7.99
CA ASP A 38 -21.60 23.94 -8.35
C ASP A 38 -21.74 22.65 -9.21
N PRO A 39 -22.56 21.66 -8.77
CA PRO A 39 -22.86 20.46 -9.55
C PRO A 39 -23.38 20.74 -10.97
N ASP A 40 -24.02 21.88 -11.20
CA ASP A 40 -24.49 22.27 -12.53
C ASP A 40 -23.34 22.40 -13.52
N GLY A 41 -22.10 22.63 -13.07
CA GLY A 41 -20.90 22.69 -13.91
C GLY A 41 -20.39 21.33 -14.41
N LEU A 42 -20.80 20.23 -13.78
CA LEU A 42 -20.29 18.89 -14.06
C LEU A 42 -20.44 18.44 -15.53
N PRO A 43 -21.55 18.74 -16.25
CA PRO A 43 -21.67 18.39 -17.67
C PRO A 43 -20.57 19.00 -18.55
N TRP A 44 -20.01 20.17 -18.19
CA TRP A 44 -18.92 20.78 -18.95
C TRP A 44 -17.56 20.17 -18.60
N LEU A 45 -17.32 19.88 -17.32
CA LEU A 45 -16.10 19.18 -16.89
C LEU A 45 -16.03 17.76 -17.49
N THR A 46 -17.11 16.99 -17.39
CA THR A 46 -17.18 15.62 -17.93
C THR A 46 -17.08 15.58 -19.45
N ASP A 47 -17.70 16.53 -20.15
CA ASP A 47 -17.56 16.62 -21.61
C ASP A 47 -16.14 17.03 -22.01
N ALA A 48 -15.55 18.04 -21.35
CA ALA A 48 -14.16 18.41 -21.60
C ALA A 48 -13.22 17.23 -21.38
N LEU A 49 -13.43 16.44 -20.33
CA LEU A 49 -12.69 15.21 -20.08
C LEU A 49 -12.79 14.20 -21.23
N LEU A 50 -13.98 14.02 -21.80
CA LEU A 50 -14.24 12.93 -22.74
C LEU A 50 -14.00 13.29 -24.22
N VAL A 51 -14.20 14.55 -24.60
CA VAL A 51 -14.23 14.94 -26.02
C VAL A 51 -13.32 16.12 -26.39
N ASP A 52 -12.66 16.79 -25.43
CA ASP A 52 -11.77 17.89 -25.80
C ASP A 52 -10.59 17.40 -26.66
N ALA A 53 -10.31 18.11 -27.74
CA ALA A 53 -9.24 17.73 -28.67
C ALA A 53 -7.84 17.81 -28.04
N ASN A 54 -7.65 18.65 -27.03
CA ASN A 54 -6.37 18.89 -26.38
C ASN A 54 -6.24 18.06 -25.08
N ALA A 55 -5.18 17.26 -25.00
CA ALA A 55 -4.93 16.38 -23.86
C ALA A 55 -4.72 17.11 -22.53
N ASP A 56 -4.16 18.33 -22.54
CA ASP A 56 -3.96 19.12 -21.32
C ASP A 56 -5.30 19.59 -20.74
N VAL A 57 -6.28 19.89 -21.61
CA VAL A 57 -7.64 20.25 -21.19
C VAL A 57 -8.34 19.02 -20.60
N ARG A 58 -8.25 17.85 -21.25
CA ARG A 58 -8.80 16.60 -20.72
C ARG A 58 -8.18 16.21 -19.38
N ALA A 59 -6.85 16.34 -19.26
CA ALA A 59 -6.14 16.04 -18.02
C ALA A 59 -6.46 17.04 -16.89
N GLU A 60 -6.72 18.31 -17.22
CA GLU A 60 -7.23 19.29 -16.25
C GLU A 60 -8.62 18.91 -15.78
N ALA A 61 -9.53 18.63 -16.71
CA ALA A 61 -10.89 18.20 -16.39
C ALA A 61 -10.91 16.97 -15.47
N ALA A 62 -10.06 15.96 -15.75
CA ALA A 62 -9.92 14.79 -14.88
C ALA A 62 -9.53 15.16 -13.44
N ARG A 63 -8.58 16.09 -13.25
CA ARG A 63 -8.13 16.54 -11.92
C ARG A 63 -9.22 17.30 -11.17
N LEU A 64 -9.92 18.19 -11.86
CA LEU A 64 -11.00 18.99 -11.27
C LEU A 64 -12.22 18.14 -10.86
N LEU A 65 -12.33 16.90 -11.36
CA LEU A 65 -13.39 15.96 -11.03
C LEU A 65 -13.10 15.10 -9.78
N GLU A 66 -11.95 15.24 -9.12
CA GLU A 66 -11.53 14.36 -8.01
C GLU A 66 -12.47 14.36 -6.79
N ALA A 67 -13.17 15.47 -6.55
CA ALA A 67 -14.07 15.63 -5.41
C ALA A 67 -15.53 15.25 -5.72
N TRP A 68 -15.83 14.83 -6.95
CA TRP A 68 -17.18 14.64 -7.44
C TRP A 68 -17.49 13.15 -7.68
N GLU A 69 -18.41 12.60 -6.89
CA GLU A 69 -18.76 11.17 -6.95
C GLU A 69 -20.08 10.90 -7.72
N ALA A 70 -20.57 11.87 -8.49
CA ALA A 70 -21.75 11.70 -9.32
C ALA A 70 -21.54 10.57 -10.37
N PRO A 71 -22.55 9.73 -10.68
CA PRO A 71 -22.37 8.56 -11.54
C PRO A 71 -21.72 8.86 -12.89
N GLU A 72 -22.12 9.94 -13.55
CA GLU A 72 -21.57 10.42 -14.82
C GLU A 72 -20.11 10.86 -14.72
N VAL A 73 -19.70 11.41 -13.58
CA VAL A 73 -18.31 11.78 -13.31
C VAL A 73 -17.46 10.54 -13.17
N VAL A 74 -17.90 9.59 -12.33
CA VAL A 74 -17.16 8.33 -12.12
C VAL A 74 -17.04 7.55 -13.43
N GLN A 75 -18.13 7.46 -14.21
CA GLN A 75 -18.11 6.84 -15.54
C GLN A 75 -17.16 7.57 -16.51
N GLY A 76 -17.16 8.90 -16.50
CA GLY A 76 -16.25 9.71 -17.31
C GLY A 76 -14.78 9.48 -16.97
N LEU A 77 -14.45 9.48 -15.67
CA LEU A 77 -13.10 9.18 -15.17
C LEU A 77 -12.68 7.76 -15.52
N CYS A 78 -13.57 6.77 -15.37
CA CYS A 78 -13.28 5.40 -15.79
C CYS A 78 -12.98 5.30 -17.29
N ALA A 79 -13.76 5.98 -18.14
CA ALA A 79 -13.49 6.03 -19.57
C ALA A 79 -12.15 6.71 -19.89
N ALA A 80 -11.80 7.78 -19.15
CA ALA A 80 -10.54 8.48 -19.30
C ALA A 80 -9.31 7.66 -18.90
N LEU A 81 -9.46 6.54 -18.17
CA LEU A 81 -8.35 5.59 -17.95
C LEU A 81 -7.82 4.99 -19.26
N ALA A 82 -8.66 4.91 -20.30
CA ALA A 82 -8.32 4.40 -21.63
C ALA A 82 -7.91 5.50 -22.62
N ASP A 83 -7.73 6.75 -22.16
CA ASP A 83 -7.30 7.86 -23.01
C ASP A 83 -5.91 7.58 -23.61
N PRO A 84 -5.63 7.89 -24.89
CA PRO A 84 -4.32 7.66 -25.47
C PRO A 84 -3.20 8.52 -24.86
N ALA A 85 -3.53 9.68 -24.28
CA ALA A 85 -2.57 10.59 -23.68
C ALA A 85 -2.30 10.22 -22.22
N GLU A 86 -1.06 9.82 -21.93
CA GLU A 86 -0.62 9.44 -20.58
C GLU A 86 -1.02 10.44 -19.46
N PRO A 87 -0.89 11.77 -19.63
CA PRO A 87 -1.32 12.72 -18.60
C PRO A 87 -2.80 12.61 -18.23
N VAL A 88 -3.68 12.29 -19.19
CA VAL A 88 -5.14 12.19 -18.97
C VAL A 88 -5.46 10.96 -18.15
N ARG A 89 -4.94 9.79 -18.58
CA ARG A 89 -5.20 8.53 -17.89
C ARG A 89 -4.54 8.45 -16.51
N LEU A 90 -3.40 9.12 -16.29
CA LEU A 90 -2.82 9.28 -14.95
C LEU A 90 -3.67 10.18 -14.06
N ALA A 91 -4.15 11.32 -14.57
CA ALA A 91 -5.05 12.20 -13.84
C ALA A 91 -6.35 11.48 -13.44
N ALA A 92 -6.96 10.74 -14.38
CA ALA A 92 -8.15 9.96 -14.10
C ALA A 92 -7.92 8.87 -13.03
N ALA A 93 -6.79 8.16 -13.10
CA ALA A 93 -6.43 7.15 -12.10
C ALA A 93 -6.23 7.75 -10.69
N GLN A 94 -5.64 8.95 -10.61
CA GLN A 94 -5.49 9.68 -9.34
C GLN A 94 -6.86 10.07 -8.79
N SER A 95 -7.70 10.73 -9.59
CA SER A 95 -9.05 11.17 -9.16
C SER A 95 -9.92 10.00 -8.71
N LEU A 96 -9.91 8.87 -9.44
CA LEU A 96 -10.63 7.66 -9.03
C LEU A 96 -10.15 7.07 -7.70
N SER A 97 -8.87 7.25 -7.35
CA SER A 97 -8.32 6.77 -6.07
C SER A 97 -8.74 7.65 -4.89
N GLU A 98 -9.24 8.87 -5.14
CA GLU A 98 -9.72 9.78 -4.10
C GLU A 98 -11.20 9.59 -3.75
N LEU A 99 -11.97 8.88 -4.56
CA LEU A 99 -13.37 8.58 -4.29
C LEU A 99 -13.53 7.80 -2.98
N LYS A 100 -14.66 8.00 -2.28
CA LYS A 100 -14.91 7.44 -0.94
C LYS A 100 -16.19 6.62 -0.85
N THR A 101 -17.08 6.65 -1.84
CA THR A 101 -18.39 5.96 -1.79
C THR A 101 -18.35 4.56 -2.40
N GLN A 102 -19.17 3.64 -1.85
CA GLN A 102 -19.30 2.29 -2.40
C GLN A 102 -20.03 2.29 -3.74
N GLU A 103 -20.93 3.26 -3.96
CA GLU A 103 -21.65 3.50 -5.19
C GLU A 103 -20.69 3.79 -6.36
N ALA A 104 -19.69 4.65 -6.13
CA ALA A 104 -18.60 4.85 -7.09
C ALA A 104 -17.86 3.53 -7.38
N GLY A 105 -17.60 2.75 -6.34
CA GLY A 105 -16.98 1.42 -6.47
C GLY A 105 -17.75 0.48 -7.40
N GLN A 106 -19.09 0.48 -7.32
CA GLN A 106 -19.93 -0.33 -8.21
C GLN A 106 -19.79 0.09 -9.69
N LEU A 107 -19.56 1.37 -9.96
CA LEU A 107 -19.32 1.89 -11.30
C LEU A 107 -17.91 1.58 -11.82
N ILE A 108 -16.92 1.51 -10.94
CA ILE A 108 -15.54 1.17 -11.26
C ILE A 108 -15.37 -0.35 -11.49
N LEU A 109 -16.13 -1.18 -10.76
CA LEU A 109 -15.97 -2.64 -10.73
C LEU A 109 -15.85 -3.31 -12.12
N PRO A 110 -16.66 -2.96 -13.14
CA PRO A 110 -16.54 -3.56 -14.47
C PRO A 110 -15.19 -3.32 -15.17
N TRP A 111 -14.47 -2.25 -14.79
CA TRP A 111 -13.19 -1.85 -15.39
C TRP A 111 -12.00 -2.70 -14.90
N ALA A 112 -12.16 -3.46 -13.82
CA ALA A 112 -11.16 -4.40 -13.34
C ALA A 112 -10.83 -5.53 -14.34
N SER A 113 -11.72 -5.76 -15.31
CA SER A 113 -11.57 -6.78 -16.36
C SER A 113 -11.29 -6.19 -17.75
N HIS A 114 -10.87 -4.92 -17.82
CA HIS A 114 -10.59 -4.23 -19.08
C HIS A 114 -9.41 -4.87 -19.84
N ALA A 115 -9.36 -4.72 -21.17
CA ALA A 115 -8.30 -5.33 -22.00
C ALA A 115 -6.90 -4.73 -21.73
N ASP A 116 -6.85 -3.43 -21.43
CA ASP A 116 -5.63 -2.70 -21.10
C ASP A 116 -5.21 -2.92 -19.62
N ALA A 117 -3.95 -3.27 -19.40
CA ALA A 117 -3.41 -3.56 -18.07
C ALA A 117 -3.36 -2.33 -17.14
N PHE A 118 -3.08 -1.14 -17.67
CA PHE A 118 -3.11 0.09 -16.88
C PHE A 118 -4.52 0.36 -16.37
N VAL A 119 -5.53 0.17 -17.22
CA VAL A 119 -6.93 0.37 -16.84
C VAL A 119 -7.33 -0.60 -15.73
N ARG A 120 -6.99 -1.89 -15.87
CA ARG A 120 -7.24 -2.90 -14.82
C ARG A 120 -6.56 -2.53 -13.50
N ALA A 121 -5.27 -2.18 -13.55
CA ALA A 121 -4.51 -1.83 -12.35
C ALA A 121 -5.07 -0.58 -11.66
N SER A 122 -5.42 0.46 -12.42
CA SER A 122 -6.01 1.70 -11.89
C SER A 122 -7.40 1.47 -11.28
N ALA A 123 -8.24 0.66 -11.94
CA ALA A 123 -9.54 0.28 -11.40
C ALA A 123 -9.41 -0.51 -10.08
N LEU A 124 -8.52 -1.51 -10.04
CA LEU A 124 -8.27 -2.29 -8.81
C LEU A 124 -7.72 -1.40 -7.68
N ARG A 125 -6.84 -0.45 -8.00
CA ARG A 125 -6.33 0.52 -7.00
C ARG A 125 -7.46 1.34 -6.39
N ALA A 126 -8.33 1.92 -7.22
CA ALA A 126 -9.46 2.70 -6.74
C ALA A 126 -10.40 1.85 -5.87
N LEU A 127 -10.74 0.63 -6.31
CA LEU A 127 -11.57 -0.31 -5.55
C LEU A 127 -11.00 -0.69 -4.18
N ARG A 128 -9.67 -0.76 -4.06
CA ARG A 128 -8.99 -1.05 -2.78
C ARG A 128 -9.29 0.01 -1.72
N GLU A 129 -9.20 1.29 -2.08
CA GLU A 129 -9.42 2.41 -1.14
C GLU A 129 -10.88 2.47 -0.67
N LEU A 130 -11.81 2.07 -1.55
CA LEU A 130 -13.24 1.97 -1.26
C LEU A 130 -13.62 0.76 -0.40
N ARG A 131 -12.72 -0.22 -0.27
CA ARG A 131 -12.94 -1.49 0.46
C ARG A 131 -14.22 -2.21 0.00
N LEU A 132 -14.46 -2.20 -1.31
CA LEU A 132 -15.63 -2.85 -1.89
C LEU A 132 -15.47 -4.37 -1.83
N GLU A 133 -16.31 -5.05 -1.05
CA GLU A 133 -16.26 -6.51 -0.88
C GLU A 133 -16.45 -7.26 -2.22
N ASP A 134 -17.29 -6.74 -3.11
CA ASP A 134 -17.54 -7.31 -4.44
C ASP A 134 -16.28 -7.32 -5.32
N ALA A 135 -15.27 -6.50 -5.01
CA ALA A 135 -13.98 -6.48 -5.71
C ALA A 135 -13.11 -7.72 -5.39
N ALA A 136 -13.46 -8.53 -4.38
CA ALA A 136 -12.72 -9.75 -4.05
C ALA A 136 -12.69 -10.76 -5.22
N VAL A 137 -13.80 -10.93 -5.95
CA VAL A 137 -13.87 -11.90 -7.05
C VAL A 137 -13.01 -11.46 -8.25
N PRO A 138 -13.11 -10.22 -8.77
CA PRO A 138 -12.17 -9.73 -9.78
C PRO A 138 -10.72 -9.75 -9.31
N ALA A 139 -10.44 -9.40 -8.05
CA ALA A 139 -9.08 -9.45 -7.52
C ALA A 139 -8.51 -10.89 -7.50
N LEU A 140 -9.30 -11.90 -7.13
CA LEU A 140 -8.88 -13.30 -7.21
C LEU A 140 -8.51 -13.72 -8.65
N GLN A 141 -9.27 -13.27 -9.64
CA GLN A 141 -8.97 -13.53 -11.05
C GLN A 141 -7.68 -12.81 -11.49
N ALA A 142 -7.53 -11.56 -11.07
CA ALA A 142 -6.37 -10.71 -11.38
C ALA A 142 -5.06 -11.17 -10.73
N LEU A 143 -5.07 -12.11 -9.76
CA LEU A 143 -3.85 -12.76 -9.27
C LEU A 143 -3.11 -13.56 -10.36
N ALA A 144 -3.81 -13.98 -11.42
CA ALA A 144 -3.23 -14.69 -12.56
C ALA A 144 -3.00 -13.79 -13.78
N ASP A 145 -3.09 -12.46 -13.62
CA ASP A 145 -2.90 -11.52 -14.72
C ASP A 145 -1.49 -11.61 -15.30
N VAL A 146 -1.34 -11.32 -16.59
CA VAL A 146 -0.03 -11.28 -17.26
C VAL A 146 0.83 -10.12 -16.76
N ASP A 147 0.21 -9.02 -16.38
CA ASP A 147 0.88 -7.81 -15.91
C ASP A 147 1.11 -7.85 -14.38
N ALA A 148 2.36 -7.63 -13.97
CA ALA A 148 2.74 -7.67 -12.55
C ALA A 148 2.09 -6.53 -11.74
N GLY A 149 1.87 -5.37 -12.35
CA GLY A 149 1.18 -4.25 -11.73
C GLY A 149 -0.26 -4.60 -11.38
N VAL A 150 -0.97 -5.27 -12.27
CA VAL A 150 -2.33 -5.79 -12.02
C VAL A 150 -2.33 -6.82 -10.89
N ARG A 151 -1.42 -7.81 -10.93
CA ARG A 151 -1.27 -8.80 -9.84
C ARG A 151 -1.02 -8.12 -8.49
N ARG A 152 -0.16 -7.10 -8.45
CA ARG A 152 0.16 -6.35 -7.22
C ARG A 152 -1.05 -5.63 -6.64
N GLU A 153 -1.86 -4.95 -7.46
CA GLU A 153 -3.06 -4.26 -6.96
C GLU A 153 -4.12 -5.26 -6.48
N ALA A 154 -4.27 -6.39 -7.17
CA ALA A 154 -5.15 -7.49 -6.77
C ALA A 154 -4.78 -8.06 -5.38
N VAL A 155 -3.49 -8.31 -5.13
CA VAL A 155 -2.97 -8.68 -3.81
C VAL A 155 -3.34 -7.63 -2.75
N GLY A 156 -3.22 -6.34 -3.10
CA GLY A 156 -3.56 -5.22 -2.23
C GLY A 156 -5.03 -5.24 -1.76
N ILE A 157 -5.96 -5.48 -2.69
CA ILE A 157 -7.39 -5.62 -2.38
C ILE A 157 -7.61 -6.79 -1.41
N LEU A 158 -7.12 -7.98 -1.75
CA LEU A 158 -7.37 -9.20 -0.98
C LEU A 158 -6.77 -9.13 0.43
N GLY A 159 -5.61 -8.49 0.57
CA GLY A 159 -4.99 -8.21 1.86
C GLY A 159 -5.84 -7.27 2.72
N TRP A 160 -6.28 -6.14 2.17
CA TRP A 160 -7.10 -5.16 2.89
C TRP A 160 -8.46 -5.69 3.31
N LEU A 161 -9.13 -6.42 2.42
CA LEU A 161 -10.39 -7.13 2.72
C LEU A 161 -10.19 -8.30 3.68
N LYS A 162 -8.94 -8.73 3.94
CA LYS A 162 -8.61 -9.92 4.72
C LYS A 162 -9.34 -11.16 4.18
N HIS A 163 -9.40 -11.28 2.86
CA HIS A 163 -10.21 -12.28 2.18
C HIS A 163 -9.63 -13.69 2.40
N ALA A 164 -10.11 -14.41 3.40
CA ALA A 164 -9.58 -15.72 3.80
C ALA A 164 -9.52 -16.76 2.66
N PRO A 165 -10.46 -16.82 1.70
CA PRO A 165 -10.34 -17.71 0.55
C PRO A 165 -9.12 -17.44 -0.35
N ALA A 166 -8.53 -16.25 -0.31
CA ALA A 166 -7.34 -15.90 -1.10
C ALA A 166 -6.03 -16.43 -0.51
N LEU A 167 -6.00 -16.87 0.75
CA LEU A 167 -4.74 -17.24 1.42
C LEU A 167 -3.91 -18.31 0.69
N PRO A 168 -4.50 -19.38 0.12
CA PRO A 168 -3.73 -20.35 -0.66
C PRO A 168 -3.06 -19.71 -1.89
N ALA A 169 -3.77 -18.84 -2.61
CA ALA A 169 -3.25 -18.17 -3.79
C ALA A 169 -2.16 -17.14 -3.43
N LEU A 170 -2.37 -16.38 -2.35
CA LEU A 170 -1.37 -15.45 -1.83
C LEU A 170 -0.09 -16.18 -1.35
N ALA A 171 -0.25 -17.34 -0.71
CA ALA A 171 0.89 -18.18 -0.32
C ALA A 171 1.66 -18.72 -1.53
N GLN A 172 0.96 -19.09 -2.61
CA GLN A 172 1.59 -19.52 -3.86
C GLN A 172 2.36 -18.38 -4.53
N LEU A 173 1.80 -17.17 -4.57
CA LEU A 173 2.48 -15.99 -5.10
C LEU A 173 3.73 -15.66 -4.26
N ALA A 174 3.61 -15.65 -2.94
CA ALA A 174 4.76 -15.40 -2.05
C ALA A 174 5.93 -16.36 -2.31
N ALA A 175 5.68 -17.58 -2.77
CA ALA A 175 6.70 -18.60 -3.02
C ALA A 175 7.26 -18.59 -4.46
N ASN A 176 6.43 -18.32 -5.48
CA ASN A 176 6.77 -18.65 -6.88
C ASN A 176 6.69 -17.48 -7.86
N GLU A 177 6.21 -16.32 -7.42
CA GLU A 177 6.01 -15.19 -8.31
C GLU A 177 7.36 -14.59 -8.76
N PRO A 178 7.63 -14.41 -10.07
CA PRO A 178 8.90 -13.86 -10.54
C PRO A 178 9.10 -12.39 -10.13
N ASP A 179 8.03 -11.60 -10.03
CA ASP A 179 8.13 -10.20 -9.65
C ASP A 179 8.31 -10.03 -8.13
N THR A 180 9.43 -9.40 -7.74
CA THR A 180 9.80 -9.18 -6.33
C THR A 180 8.77 -8.34 -5.58
N ASP A 181 8.18 -7.32 -6.21
CA ASP A 181 7.21 -6.45 -5.56
C ASP A 181 5.88 -7.16 -5.35
N VAL A 182 5.46 -8.03 -6.28
CA VAL A 182 4.28 -8.88 -6.09
C VAL A 182 4.52 -9.92 -4.99
N ARG A 183 5.69 -10.59 -4.94
CA ARG A 183 6.06 -11.49 -3.81
C ARG A 183 5.97 -10.78 -2.47
N ARG A 184 6.59 -9.61 -2.38
CA ARG A 184 6.59 -8.79 -1.17
C ARG A 184 5.18 -8.36 -0.76
N ALA A 185 4.36 -7.91 -1.72
CA ALA A 185 2.97 -7.56 -1.46
C ALA A 185 2.17 -8.77 -0.93
N ALA A 186 2.39 -9.95 -1.50
CA ALA A 186 1.69 -11.18 -1.11
C ALA A 186 2.01 -11.57 0.34
N ILE A 187 3.29 -11.48 0.73
CA ILE A 187 3.73 -11.68 2.12
C ILE A 187 3.04 -10.69 3.06
N GLY A 188 3.04 -9.40 2.72
CA GLY A 188 2.37 -8.38 3.52
C GLY A 188 0.86 -8.66 3.68
N ALA A 189 0.19 -9.10 2.61
CA ALA A 189 -1.22 -9.45 2.62
C ALA A 189 -1.53 -10.67 3.50
N LEU A 190 -0.69 -11.72 3.46
CA LEU A 190 -0.81 -12.89 4.35
C LEU A 190 -0.76 -12.48 5.82
N GLY A 191 0.02 -11.46 6.16
CA GLY A 191 0.12 -10.91 7.51
C GLY A 191 -1.18 -10.33 8.08
N LEU A 192 -2.09 -9.88 7.22
CA LEU A 192 -3.35 -9.25 7.62
C LEU A 192 -4.41 -10.27 8.04
N ALA A 193 -4.24 -11.54 7.64
CA ALA A 193 -5.21 -12.60 7.87
C ALA A 193 -5.22 -13.16 9.31
N ARG A 194 -4.15 -12.92 10.10
CA ARG A 194 -3.94 -13.51 11.45
C ARG A 194 -4.17 -15.04 11.49
N ASP A 195 -3.84 -15.73 10.41
CA ASP A 195 -4.11 -17.16 10.24
C ASP A 195 -2.81 -17.97 10.28
N ALA A 196 -2.70 -18.94 11.19
CA ALA A 196 -1.51 -19.77 11.31
C ALA A 196 -1.19 -20.59 10.05
N ARG A 197 -2.17 -20.82 9.17
CA ARG A 197 -1.99 -21.51 7.88
C ARG A 197 -1.02 -20.77 6.95
N VAL A 198 -0.78 -19.48 7.16
CA VAL A 198 0.16 -18.69 6.35
C VAL A 198 1.62 -18.86 6.78
N LEU A 199 1.88 -19.44 7.96
CA LEU A 199 3.22 -19.53 8.54
C LEU A 199 4.23 -20.26 7.64
N PRO A 200 3.93 -21.40 7.00
CA PRO A 200 4.90 -22.08 6.14
C PRO A 200 5.40 -21.19 5.00
N ALA A 201 4.49 -20.42 4.38
CA ALA A 201 4.84 -19.50 3.30
C ALA A 201 5.73 -18.34 3.80
N LEU A 202 5.35 -17.75 4.95
CA LEU A 202 6.12 -16.66 5.56
C LEU A 202 7.52 -17.11 6.03
N ILE A 203 7.63 -18.31 6.60
CA ILE A 203 8.91 -18.90 7.03
C ILE A 203 9.79 -19.16 5.80
N SER A 204 9.23 -19.72 4.72
CA SER A 204 9.98 -19.94 3.48
C SER A 204 10.49 -18.62 2.87
N ALA A 205 9.70 -17.55 2.96
CA ALA A 205 10.07 -16.24 2.44
C ALA A 205 11.25 -15.57 3.18
N LEU A 206 11.62 -16.04 4.38
CA LEU A 206 12.87 -15.64 5.05
C LEU A 206 14.13 -16.12 4.33
N ALA A 207 14.00 -16.99 3.32
CA ALA A 207 15.10 -17.47 2.48
C ALA A 207 15.01 -16.96 1.03
N ASP A 208 14.14 -15.99 0.74
CA ASP A 208 14.00 -15.42 -0.61
C ASP A 208 15.32 -14.77 -1.10
N GLU A 209 15.57 -14.79 -2.40
CA GLU A 209 16.74 -14.16 -3.02
C GLU A 209 16.79 -12.64 -2.76
N ALA A 210 15.63 -11.97 -2.77
CA ALA A 210 15.49 -10.55 -2.58
C ALA A 210 15.40 -10.20 -1.10
N TRP A 211 16.33 -9.39 -0.61
CA TRP A 211 16.38 -9.02 0.80
C TRP A 211 15.13 -8.25 1.26
N GLN A 212 14.46 -7.51 0.36
CA GLN A 212 13.21 -6.81 0.63
C GLN A 212 12.06 -7.77 0.95
N VAL A 213 12.07 -8.95 0.31
CA VAL A 213 11.09 -10.02 0.55
C VAL A 213 11.36 -10.66 1.91
N ARG A 214 12.63 -10.95 2.22
CA ARG A 214 13.05 -11.46 3.54
C ARG A 214 12.73 -10.46 4.68
N GLU A 215 12.94 -9.17 4.44
CA GLU A 215 12.59 -8.10 5.39
C GLU A 215 11.09 -8.08 5.68
N GLU A 216 10.26 -8.12 4.64
CA GLU A 216 8.80 -8.14 4.78
C GLU A 216 8.32 -9.42 5.47
N ALA A 217 8.96 -10.56 5.19
CA ALA A 217 8.68 -11.84 5.84
C ALA A 217 8.95 -11.78 7.35
N ALA A 218 10.11 -11.28 7.76
CA ALA A 218 10.45 -11.10 9.17
C ALA A 218 9.48 -10.13 9.87
N THR A 219 9.17 -9.01 9.21
CA THR A 219 8.19 -8.03 9.70
C THR A 219 6.82 -8.66 9.90
N THR A 220 6.38 -9.45 8.91
CA THR A 220 5.06 -10.07 8.87
C THR A 220 4.93 -11.19 9.90
N LEU A 221 5.94 -12.02 10.08
CA LEU A 221 5.98 -13.04 11.14
C LEU A 221 5.80 -12.43 12.54
N GLY A 222 6.46 -11.29 12.80
CA GLY A 222 6.28 -10.56 14.05
C GLY A 222 4.90 -9.94 14.23
N LYS A 223 4.17 -9.63 13.14
CA LYS A 223 2.76 -9.16 13.19
C LYS A 223 1.78 -10.31 13.40
N VAL A 224 2.02 -11.44 12.76
CA VAL A 224 1.21 -12.66 12.89
C VAL A 224 1.30 -13.23 14.30
N GLY A 225 2.46 -13.10 14.96
CA GLY A 225 2.57 -13.29 16.40
C GLY A 225 2.62 -14.75 16.86
N GLN A 226 2.93 -15.69 15.95
CA GLN A 226 2.96 -17.12 16.24
C GLN A 226 4.37 -17.56 16.63
N ALA A 227 4.50 -18.22 17.78
CA ALA A 227 5.79 -18.57 18.38
C ALA A 227 6.61 -19.56 17.54
N GLU A 228 5.95 -20.36 16.70
CA GLU A 228 6.53 -21.33 15.78
C GLU A 228 7.51 -20.69 14.78
N ALA A 229 7.35 -19.39 14.48
CA ALA A 229 8.26 -18.64 13.63
C ALA A 229 9.63 -18.35 14.30
N GLY A 230 9.74 -18.52 15.62
CA GLY A 230 10.89 -18.08 16.41
C GLY A 230 12.23 -18.66 15.95
N GLN A 231 12.29 -19.96 15.61
CA GLN A 231 13.55 -20.57 15.14
C GLN A 231 14.00 -20.04 13.79
N ALA A 232 13.05 -19.83 12.86
CA ALA A 232 13.35 -19.25 11.56
C ALA A 232 13.82 -17.79 11.68
N LEU A 233 13.20 -17.03 12.59
CA LEU A 233 13.61 -15.65 12.88
C LEU A 233 14.99 -15.57 13.55
N ILE A 234 15.36 -16.54 14.41
CA ILE A 234 16.73 -16.64 14.96
C ILE A 234 17.74 -16.78 13.82
N ALA A 235 17.48 -17.66 12.85
CA ALA A 235 18.35 -17.81 11.68
C ALA A 235 18.48 -16.49 10.90
N ALA A 236 17.39 -15.73 10.76
CA ALA A 236 17.37 -14.43 10.08
C ALA A 236 18.17 -13.32 10.80
N LEU A 237 18.56 -13.49 12.07
CA LEU A 237 19.54 -12.59 12.73
C LEU A 237 20.93 -12.64 12.07
N GLY A 238 21.21 -13.71 11.31
CA GLY A 238 22.43 -13.92 10.54
C GLY A 238 22.41 -13.34 9.12
N ASP A 239 21.33 -12.70 8.67
CA ASP A 239 21.13 -12.30 7.26
C ASP A 239 22.21 -11.34 6.73
N SER A 240 22.57 -11.41 5.45
CA SER A 240 23.56 -10.49 4.87
C SER A 240 23.14 -9.01 4.93
N TYR A 241 21.85 -8.71 5.02
CA TYR A 241 21.29 -7.35 5.07
C TYR A 241 20.83 -7.00 6.48
N TRP A 242 21.33 -5.86 6.99
CA TRP A 242 21.02 -5.41 8.35
C TRP A 242 19.54 -5.08 8.56
N GLN A 243 18.82 -4.68 7.50
CA GLN A 243 17.38 -4.44 7.55
C GLN A 243 16.61 -5.71 7.93
N VAL A 244 16.99 -6.85 7.34
CA VAL A 244 16.39 -8.16 7.66
C VAL A 244 16.71 -8.54 9.11
N ARG A 245 17.97 -8.40 9.54
CA ARG A 245 18.36 -8.66 10.94
C ARG A 245 17.58 -7.82 11.93
N LEU A 246 17.36 -6.54 11.62
CA LEU A 246 16.59 -5.62 12.45
C LEU A 246 15.14 -6.09 12.60
N ARG A 247 14.49 -6.45 11.49
CA ARG A 247 13.11 -6.96 11.55
C ARG A 247 13.01 -8.28 12.28
N ALA A 248 13.98 -9.17 12.09
CA ALA A 248 14.05 -10.43 12.82
C ALA A 248 14.20 -10.19 14.33
N ALA A 249 15.10 -9.29 14.74
CA ALA A 249 15.29 -8.93 16.15
C ALA A 249 14.00 -8.38 16.77
N ARG A 250 13.36 -7.44 16.08
CA ARG A 250 12.06 -6.88 16.50
C ARG A 250 10.98 -7.95 16.64
N ALA A 251 10.88 -8.85 15.66
CA ALA A 251 9.88 -9.92 15.67
C ALA A 251 10.11 -10.87 16.84
N LEU A 252 11.36 -11.24 17.14
CA LEU A 252 11.71 -12.11 18.26
C LEU A 252 11.39 -11.49 19.62
N GLY A 253 11.64 -10.18 19.79
CA GLY A 253 11.24 -9.43 20.99
C GLY A 253 9.72 -9.48 21.20
N ARG A 254 8.94 -9.14 20.16
CA ARG A 254 7.47 -9.19 20.20
C ARG A 254 6.91 -10.56 20.49
N LEU A 255 7.50 -11.60 19.92
CA LEU A 255 7.14 -13.00 20.17
C LEU A 255 7.58 -13.50 21.55
N ARG A 256 8.42 -12.73 22.27
CA ARG A 256 9.06 -13.14 23.52
C ARG A 256 9.76 -14.50 23.40
N HIS A 257 10.42 -14.74 22.26
CA HIS A 257 11.02 -16.04 21.96
C HIS A 257 12.36 -16.19 22.69
N ALA A 258 12.32 -16.69 23.93
CA ALA A 258 13.46 -16.75 24.85
C ALA A 258 14.73 -17.42 24.26
N ALA A 259 14.59 -18.36 23.33
CA ALA A 259 15.72 -19.00 22.66
C ALA A 259 16.55 -18.04 21.78
N ALA A 260 16.03 -16.84 21.48
CA ALA A 260 16.74 -15.81 20.72
C ALA A 260 17.74 -15.00 21.54
N LEU A 261 17.78 -15.18 22.87
CA LEU A 261 18.58 -14.35 23.78
C LEU A 261 20.04 -14.22 23.32
N ASP A 262 20.72 -15.33 23.06
CA ASP A 262 22.13 -15.31 22.70
C ASP A 262 22.37 -14.60 21.37
N GLY A 263 21.51 -14.84 20.37
CA GLY A 263 21.59 -14.17 19.07
C GLY A 263 21.35 -12.66 19.17
N LEU A 264 20.38 -12.24 19.98
CA LEU A 264 20.10 -10.82 20.23
C LEU A 264 21.23 -10.16 21.03
N ALA A 265 21.79 -10.85 22.03
CA ALA A 265 22.94 -10.35 22.81
C ALA A 265 24.17 -10.12 21.92
N GLN A 266 24.44 -11.00 20.95
CA GLN A 266 25.51 -10.79 19.97
C GLN A 266 25.30 -9.52 19.13
N LEU A 267 24.05 -9.17 18.80
CA LEU A 267 23.75 -7.97 18.01
C LEU A 267 24.01 -6.66 18.76
N LEU A 268 24.12 -6.67 20.09
CA LEU A 268 24.58 -5.51 20.87
C LEU A 268 26.02 -5.11 20.55
N GLY A 269 26.83 -6.00 19.96
CA GLY A 269 28.19 -5.69 19.50
C GLY A 269 28.28 -5.23 18.04
N HIS A 270 27.16 -5.08 17.33
CA HIS A 270 27.17 -4.85 15.88
C HIS A 270 27.62 -3.43 15.51
N GLY A 271 28.31 -3.25 14.37
CA GLY A 271 28.80 -1.94 13.91
C GLY A 271 27.70 -0.92 13.57
N ILE A 272 26.45 -1.36 13.43
CA ILE A 272 25.29 -0.52 13.05
C ILE A 272 24.47 -0.19 14.30
N ALA A 273 24.41 1.09 14.67
CA ALA A 273 23.71 1.56 15.87
C ALA A 273 22.22 1.20 15.88
N ASN A 274 21.53 1.31 14.74
CA ASN A 274 20.12 0.92 14.62
C ASN A 274 19.87 -0.54 15.00
N LEU A 275 20.80 -1.45 14.68
CA LEU A 275 20.69 -2.87 14.99
C LEU A 275 20.96 -3.13 16.48
N ARG A 276 21.97 -2.47 17.06
CA ARG A 276 22.24 -2.53 18.50
C ARG A 276 21.06 -2.02 19.32
N LYS A 277 20.47 -0.90 18.91
CA LYS A 277 19.28 -0.31 19.52
C LYS A 277 18.11 -1.30 19.52
N GLU A 278 17.82 -1.89 18.36
CA GLU A 278 16.72 -2.87 18.24
C GLU A 278 17.00 -4.13 19.07
N ALA A 279 18.24 -4.61 19.10
CA ALA A 279 18.63 -5.74 19.92
C ALA A 279 18.42 -5.48 21.42
N ALA A 280 18.77 -4.28 21.90
CA ALA A 280 18.52 -3.88 23.29
C ALA A 280 17.02 -3.88 23.61
N LEU A 281 16.19 -3.27 22.76
CA LEU A 281 14.73 -3.28 22.94
C LEU A 281 14.17 -4.70 22.95
N ALA A 282 14.57 -5.54 21.98
CA ALA A 282 14.11 -6.91 21.88
C ALA A 282 14.49 -7.75 23.11
N LEU A 283 15.70 -7.57 23.65
CA LEU A 283 16.14 -8.24 24.89
C LEU A 283 15.30 -7.81 26.11
N GLY A 284 14.89 -6.54 26.18
CA GLY A 284 13.94 -6.06 27.18
C GLY A 284 12.57 -6.72 27.03
N GLU A 285 12.05 -6.78 25.79
CA GLU A 285 10.76 -7.40 25.47
C GLU A 285 10.72 -8.91 25.76
N LEU A 286 11.85 -9.62 25.60
CA LEU A 286 11.97 -11.03 25.99
C LEU A 286 11.65 -11.26 27.47
N GLY A 287 11.96 -10.31 28.35
CA GLY A 287 11.72 -10.43 29.79
C GLY A 287 12.70 -11.37 30.52
N GLU A 288 13.81 -11.73 29.88
CA GLU A 288 14.76 -12.72 30.40
C GLU A 288 15.89 -12.06 31.22
N ALA A 289 15.92 -12.28 32.53
CA ALA A 289 16.97 -11.72 33.41
C ALA A 289 18.40 -12.12 33.01
N ARG A 290 18.56 -13.21 32.25
CA ARG A 290 19.84 -13.63 31.67
C ARG A 290 20.42 -12.60 30.67
N ALA A 291 19.62 -11.67 30.16
CA ALA A 291 20.08 -10.60 29.29
C ALA A 291 20.79 -9.46 30.04
N LEU A 292 20.67 -9.38 31.37
CA LEU A 292 21.22 -8.28 32.19
C LEU A 292 22.72 -8.03 31.95
N PRO A 293 23.62 -9.05 31.95
CA PRO A 293 25.05 -8.79 31.76
C PRO A 293 25.36 -8.20 30.38
N ALA A 294 24.65 -8.65 29.33
CA ALA A 294 24.84 -8.14 27.97
C ALA A 294 24.34 -6.69 27.84
N LEU A 295 23.18 -6.38 28.42
CA LEU A 295 22.65 -5.02 28.45
C LEU A 295 23.54 -4.06 29.26
N GLN A 296 24.03 -4.49 30.42
CA GLN A 296 24.94 -3.71 31.26
C GLN A 296 26.24 -3.38 30.52
N ALA A 297 26.80 -4.33 29.77
CA ALA A 297 27.97 -4.09 28.93
C ALA A 297 27.72 -3.03 27.83
N ALA A 298 26.46 -2.85 27.41
CA ALA A 298 26.06 -1.87 26.40
C ALA A 298 25.58 -0.52 26.97
N GLU A 299 25.59 -0.30 28.29
CA GLU A 299 25.15 0.97 28.90
C GLU A 299 25.99 2.18 28.46
N ALA A 300 27.27 1.94 28.19
CA ALA A 300 28.23 2.93 27.74
C ALA A 300 28.35 3.01 26.20
N ASP A 301 27.35 2.52 25.45
CA ASP A 301 27.37 2.57 23.98
C ASP A 301 27.64 3.99 23.47
N SER A 302 28.44 4.11 22.41
CA SER A 302 28.73 5.38 21.74
C SER A 302 27.48 6.15 21.29
N ASP A 303 26.43 5.44 20.89
CA ASP A 303 25.21 6.02 20.32
C ASP A 303 24.17 6.34 21.43
N PRO A 304 23.69 7.59 21.54
CA PRO A 304 22.73 7.98 22.56
C PRO A 304 21.40 7.22 22.53
N GLU A 305 20.91 6.86 21.34
CA GLU A 305 19.65 6.12 21.19
C GLU A 305 19.82 4.67 21.62
N VAL A 306 20.99 4.07 21.39
CA VAL A 306 21.31 2.74 21.94
C VAL A 306 21.34 2.79 23.47
N ARG A 307 22.03 3.76 24.08
CA ARG A 307 22.04 3.92 25.55
C ARG A 307 20.64 4.09 26.13
N LYS A 308 19.76 4.83 25.43
CA LYS A 308 18.36 5.00 25.82
C LYS A 308 17.61 3.68 25.76
N ALA A 309 17.75 2.92 24.68
CA ALA A 309 17.12 1.61 24.54
C ALA A 309 17.59 0.60 25.61
N VAL A 310 18.90 0.57 25.90
CA VAL A 310 19.47 -0.27 26.97
C VAL A 310 18.85 0.08 28.33
N ARG A 311 18.73 1.37 28.67
CA ARG A 311 18.08 1.81 29.91
C ARG A 311 16.61 1.38 30.00
N ILE A 312 15.86 1.48 28.90
CA ILE A 312 14.48 1.01 28.83
C ILE A 312 14.42 -0.51 29.08
N ALA A 313 15.27 -1.28 28.41
CA ALA A 313 15.32 -2.73 28.57
C ALA A 313 15.68 -3.16 30.00
N LEU A 314 16.68 -2.52 30.61
CA LEU A 314 17.06 -2.78 32.01
C LEU A 314 15.90 -2.47 32.98
N ALA A 315 15.20 -1.35 32.78
CA ALA A 315 14.04 -0.99 33.61
C ALA A 315 12.90 -2.02 33.48
N GLN A 316 12.63 -2.52 32.26
CA GLN A 316 11.66 -3.58 32.02
C GLN A 316 12.01 -4.87 32.78
N LEU A 317 13.27 -5.29 32.75
CA LEU A 317 13.73 -6.50 33.43
C LEU A 317 13.77 -6.38 34.96
N GLN A 318 13.90 -5.15 35.49
CA GLN A 318 13.92 -4.86 36.92
C GLN A 318 12.53 -4.59 37.50
N GLY A 319 11.47 -4.57 36.67
CA GLY A 319 10.10 -4.33 37.11
C GLY A 319 9.81 -2.87 37.53
N VAL A 320 10.53 -1.90 36.95
CA VAL A 320 10.43 -0.46 37.28
C VAL A 320 9.61 0.30 36.22
N VAL A 321 8.58 -0.33 35.64
CA VAL A 321 7.75 0.24 34.56
C VAL A 321 6.28 0.32 34.99
#